data_AF-A0A497LLF8-F1
#
_entry.id   AF-A0A497LLF8-F1
#
_cell.length_a   1.000
_cell.length_b   1.000
_cell.length_c   1.000
_cell.angle_alpha   90.00
_cell.angle_beta   90.00
_cell.angle_gamma   90.00
#
_symmetry.space_group_name_H-M   'P 1'
#
loop_
_entity.id
_entity.type
_entity.pdbx_description
1 polymer ?
#
loop_
_entity_poly.entity_id
_entity_poly.type
_entity_poly.pdbx_seq_one_letter_code
_entity_poly.pdbx_strand_id
1 'polypeptide(L)'
;MVVEIKEYTSAEEIAETLEKAISETKSTLGEYLRRLDDIRALAEKSKKIREVVMKLAGKKAATQTLGEITIGNLSIVLDANPFHELTAIEEVVKSHQERLLLLQKTREALKWLDQLGDTEGLKYLVVENDGIPERILFKIS
;
A
#
# COMPACT_ATOMS: atom_id res chain seq x y z
N MET A 1 5.19 1.87 10.47
CA MET A 1 6.20 0.84 10.71
C MET A 1 6.03 0.34 12.13
N VAL A 2 5.24 -0.71 12.28
CA VAL A 2 5.05 -1.43 13.53
C VAL A 2 5.82 -2.74 13.42
N VAL A 3 6.70 -2.99 14.38
CA VAL A 3 7.48 -4.22 14.46
C VAL A 3 6.90 -5.07 15.59
N GLU A 4 6.58 -6.32 15.30
CA GLU A 4 6.01 -7.27 16.26
C GLU A 4 6.67 -8.65 16.17
N ILE A 5 6.47 -9.48 17.19
CA ILE A 5 6.95 -10.87 17.22
C ILE A 5 5.75 -11.80 17.28
N LYS A 6 5.69 -12.77 16.37
CA LYS A 6 4.69 -13.83 16.35
C LYS A 6 5.33 -15.20 16.54
N GLU A 7 4.67 -16.05 17.29
CA GLU A 7 5.04 -17.46 17.43
C GLU A 7 4.24 -18.29 16.43
N TYR A 8 4.94 -19.14 15.70
CA TYR A 8 4.39 -20.10 14.76
C TYR A 8 4.80 -21.51 15.15
N THR A 9 3.90 -22.45 14.88
CA THR A 9 4.07 -23.87 15.18
C THR A 9 4.71 -24.64 14.04
N SER A 10 4.58 -24.15 12.80
CA SER A 10 5.19 -24.77 11.62
C SER A 10 5.61 -23.72 10.58
N ALA A 11 6.46 -24.15 9.64
CA ALA A 11 6.78 -23.37 8.45
C ALA A 11 5.55 -23.12 7.56
N GLU A 12 4.61 -24.07 7.53
CA GLU A 12 3.37 -23.98 6.75
C GLU A 12 2.47 -22.85 7.26
N GLU A 13 2.40 -22.64 8.58
CA GLU A 13 1.62 -21.54 9.18
C GLU A 13 2.17 -20.16 8.77
N ILE A 14 3.50 -20.01 8.68
CA ILE A 14 4.16 -18.79 8.18
C ILE A 14 3.86 -18.59 6.68
N ALA A 15 3.86 -19.69 5.92
CA ALA A 15 3.55 -19.70 4.50
C ALA A 15 2.10 -19.26 4.22
N GLU A 16 1.14 -19.79 4.98
CA GLU A 16 -0.29 -19.46 4.86
C GLU A 16 -0.58 -18.01 5.23
N THR A 17 0.01 -17.51 6.32
CA THR A 17 -0.15 -16.11 6.74
C THR A 17 0.38 -15.13 5.69
N LEU A 18 1.53 -15.44 5.08
CA LEU A 18 2.05 -14.67 3.95
C LEU A 18 1.13 -14.71 2.73
N GLU A 19 0.62 -15.88 2.35
CA GLU A 19 -0.27 -16.01 1.19
C GLU A 19 -1.58 -15.23 1.40
N LYS A 20 -2.12 -15.28 2.62
CA LYS A 20 -3.28 -14.48 3.02
C LYS A 20 -2.98 -12.97 2.89
N ALA A 21 -1.85 -12.51 3.40
CA ALA A 21 -1.45 -11.10 3.28
C ALA A 21 -1.24 -10.67 1.82
N ILE A 22 -0.69 -11.54 0.97
CA ILE A 22 -0.57 -11.31 -0.48
C ILE A 22 -1.95 -11.17 -1.12
N SER A 23 -2.86 -12.08 -0.82
CA SER A 23 -4.23 -12.09 -1.36
C SER A 23 -5.01 -10.83 -0.95
N GLU A 24 -4.96 -10.46 0.33
CA GLU A 24 -5.56 -9.23 0.85
C GLU A 24 -4.98 -7.98 0.17
N THR A 25 -3.64 -7.90 0.03
CA THR A 25 -2.98 -6.77 -0.64
C THR A 25 -3.42 -6.67 -2.10
N LYS A 26 -3.52 -7.80 -2.82
CA LYS A 26 -3.98 -7.83 -4.22
C LYS A 26 -5.42 -7.35 -4.35
N SER A 27 -6.31 -7.79 -3.44
CA SER A 27 -7.71 -7.38 -3.43
C SER A 27 -7.83 -5.87 -3.24
N THR A 28 -7.19 -5.34 -2.19
CA THR A 28 -7.18 -3.91 -1.87
C THR A 28 -6.56 -3.08 -3.00
N LEU A 29 -5.45 -3.53 -3.57
CA LEU A 29 -4.82 -2.89 -4.73
C LEU A 29 -5.79 -2.84 -5.93
N GLY A 30 -6.53 -3.92 -6.19
CA GLY A 30 -7.54 -3.96 -7.25
C GLY A 30 -8.66 -2.94 -7.06
N GLU A 31 -9.10 -2.72 -5.82
CA GLU A 31 -10.09 -1.67 -5.50
C GLU A 31 -9.55 -0.26 -5.74
N TYR A 32 -8.32 0.01 -5.30
CA TYR A 32 -7.68 1.31 -5.52
C TYR A 32 -7.38 1.58 -6.99
N LEU A 33 -7.01 0.57 -7.78
CA LEU A 33 -6.82 0.72 -9.23
C LEU A 33 -8.12 1.12 -9.94
N ARG A 34 -9.27 0.54 -9.55
CA ARG A 34 -10.57 0.96 -10.10
C ARG A 34 -10.89 2.41 -9.75
N ARG A 35 -10.68 2.79 -8.48
CA ARG A 35 -10.86 4.19 -8.05
C ARG A 35 -9.91 5.15 -8.77
N LEU A 36 -8.68 4.71 -9.04
CA LEU A 36 -7.69 5.47 -9.80
C LEU A 36 -8.19 5.78 -11.22
N ASP A 37 -8.74 4.78 -11.91
CA ASP A 37 -9.29 4.97 -13.25
C ASP A 37 -10.47 5.95 -13.26
N ASP A 38 -11.37 5.85 -12.28
CA ASP A 38 -12.53 6.74 -12.14
C ASP A 38 -12.12 8.19 -11.89
N ILE A 39 -11.22 8.43 -10.92
CA ILE A 39 -10.78 9.79 -10.58
C ILE A 39 -9.94 10.42 -11.69
N ARG A 40 -9.14 9.61 -12.40
CA ARG A 40 -8.36 10.06 -13.56
C ARG A 40 -9.27 10.60 -14.67
N ALA A 41 -10.37 9.89 -14.95
CA ALA A 41 -11.36 10.36 -15.92
C ALA A 41 -12.01 11.69 -15.50
N LEU A 42 -12.29 11.89 -14.20
CA LEU A 42 -12.82 13.13 -13.66
C LEU A 42 -11.81 14.29 -13.70
N ALA A 43 -10.55 14.03 -13.36
CA ALA A 43 -9.47 15.00 -13.41
C ALA A 43 -9.21 15.47 -14.85
N GLU A 44 -9.21 14.57 -15.83
CA GLU A 44 -9.05 14.91 -17.24
C GLU A 44 -10.21 15.76 -17.78
N LYS A 45 -11.45 15.43 -17.43
CA LYS A 45 -12.63 16.25 -17.78
C LYS A 45 -12.53 17.65 -17.17
N SER A 46 -12.17 17.73 -15.89
CA SER A 46 -12.00 19.00 -15.18
C SER A 46 -10.89 19.86 -15.79
N LYS A 47 -9.78 19.23 -16.21
CA LYS A 47 -8.69 19.91 -16.95
C LYS A 47 -9.19 20.55 -18.23
N LYS A 48 -9.91 19.77 -19.06
CA LYS A 48 -10.44 20.23 -20.35
C LYS A 48 -11.39 21.41 -20.18
N ILE A 49 -12.32 21.35 -19.23
CA ILE A 49 -13.25 22.44 -18.93
C ILE A 49 -12.48 23.69 -18.53
N ARG A 50 -11.51 23.57 -17.60
CA ARG A 50 -10.69 24.70 -17.14
C ARG A 50 -9.91 25.34 -18.30
N GLU A 51 -9.35 24.55 -19.20
CA GLU A 51 -8.62 25.04 -20.37
C GLU A 51 -9.53 25.82 -21.34
N VAL A 52 -10.75 25.33 -21.60
CA VAL A 52 -11.72 26.04 -22.47
C VAL A 52 -12.15 27.36 -21.83
N VAL A 53 -12.50 27.35 -20.53
CA VAL A 53 -12.91 28.56 -19.80
C VAL A 53 -11.78 29.59 -19.75
N MET A 54 -10.54 29.18 -19.49
CA MET A 54 -9.36 30.06 -19.49
C MET A 54 -9.07 30.69 -20.86
N LYS A 55 -9.30 29.96 -21.95
CA LYS A 55 -9.16 30.48 -23.32
C LYS A 55 -10.22 31.55 -23.62
N LEU A 56 -11.45 31.37 -23.13
CA LEU A 56 -12.55 32.32 -23.31
C LEU A 56 -12.42 33.57 -22.41
N ALA A 57 -11.96 33.40 -21.17
CA ALA A 57 -11.84 34.47 -20.17
C ALA A 57 -10.59 35.37 -20.37
N GLY A 58 -9.72 35.07 -21.35
CA GLY A 58 -8.56 35.90 -21.65
C GLY A 58 -7.48 35.90 -20.56
N LYS A 59 -6.81 34.76 -20.33
CA LYS A 59 -5.52 34.59 -19.59
C LYS A 59 -5.32 35.38 -18.27
N LYS A 60 -6.38 35.84 -17.60
CA LYS A 60 -6.30 36.46 -16.27
C LYS A 60 -7.32 35.83 -15.32
N ALA A 61 -7.08 34.57 -14.98
CA ALA A 61 -7.59 34.03 -13.73
C ALA A 61 -6.39 33.52 -12.94
N ALA A 62 -6.09 34.20 -11.83
CA ALA A 62 -5.05 33.80 -10.91
C ALA A 62 -5.35 32.39 -10.39
N THR A 63 -4.35 31.51 -10.41
CA THR A 63 -4.34 30.26 -9.67
C THR A 63 -4.41 30.59 -8.18
N GLN A 64 -5.62 30.61 -7.61
CA GLN A 64 -5.80 30.48 -6.18
C GLN A 64 -5.94 28.99 -5.87
N THR A 65 -4.81 28.35 -5.58
CA THR A 65 -4.78 27.09 -4.83
C THR A 65 -4.39 27.46 -3.41
N LEU A 66 -5.35 27.98 -2.65
CA LEU A 66 -5.25 28.10 -1.20
C LEU A 66 -6.04 26.93 -0.62
N GLY A 67 -5.41 26.14 0.24
CA GLY A 67 -6.18 25.14 0.99
C GLY A 67 -5.37 24.09 1.73
N GLU A 68 -4.08 23.92 1.50
CA GLU A 68 -3.30 22.95 2.27
C GLU A 68 -2.83 23.55 3.60
N ILE A 69 -3.29 22.98 4.71
CA ILE A 69 -2.90 23.33 6.08
C ILE A 69 -2.25 22.09 6.71
N THR A 70 -0.99 22.21 7.12
CA THR A 70 -0.30 21.15 7.85
C THR A 70 -0.44 21.37 9.36
N ILE A 71 -0.96 20.38 10.09
CA ILE A 71 -1.06 20.37 11.55
C ILE A 71 -0.26 19.17 12.08
N GLY A 72 0.93 19.42 12.62
CA GLY A 72 1.83 18.36 13.06
C GLY A 72 2.28 17.48 11.88
N ASN A 73 1.89 16.20 11.89
CA ASN A 73 2.15 15.23 10.82
C ASN A 73 0.95 15.02 9.86
N LEU A 74 -0.13 15.78 10.03
CA LEU A 74 -1.32 15.69 9.19
C LEU A 74 -1.33 16.84 8.18
N SER A 75 -1.58 16.53 6.90
CA SER A 75 -1.89 17.55 5.89
C SER A 75 -3.39 17.55 5.58
N ILE A 76 -4.01 18.73 5.61
CA ILE A 76 -5.44 18.94 5.39
C ILE A 76 -5.58 19.82 4.16
N VAL A 77 -6.25 19.31 3.11
CA VAL A 77 -6.55 20.08 1.90
C VAL A 77 -8.01 20.54 1.92
N LEU A 78 -8.23 21.84 2.10
CA LEU A 78 -9.53 22.48 1.97
C LEU A 78 -9.91 22.59 0.47
N ASP A 79 -11.19 22.39 0.16
CA ASP A 79 -11.73 22.40 -1.21
C ASP A 79 -10.95 21.47 -2.18
N ALA A 80 -10.78 20.22 -1.76
CA ALA A 80 -10.10 19.21 -2.57
C ALA A 80 -10.75 19.08 -3.96
N ASN A 81 -9.92 19.13 -5.00
CA ASN A 81 -10.35 18.93 -6.38
C ASN A 81 -9.91 17.54 -6.86
N PRO A 82 -10.41 17.06 -8.01
CA PRO A 82 -10.09 15.73 -8.51
C PRO A 82 -8.59 15.45 -8.71
N PHE A 83 -7.73 16.47 -8.84
CA PHE A 83 -6.28 16.27 -8.90
C PHE A 83 -5.68 15.94 -7.53
N HIS A 84 -6.15 16.57 -6.45
CA HIS A 84 -5.70 16.25 -5.10
C HIS A 84 -6.06 14.80 -4.74
N GLU A 85 -7.29 14.38 -5.07
CA GLU A 85 -7.73 12.99 -4.88
C GLU A 85 -6.95 12.00 -5.76
N LEU A 86 -6.68 12.37 -7.03
CA LEU A 86 -5.85 11.56 -7.93
C LEU A 86 -4.47 11.31 -7.32
N THR A 87 -3.78 12.36 -6.87
CA THR A 87 -2.44 12.22 -6.25
C THR A 87 -2.48 11.34 -5.00
N ALA A 88 -3.48 11.53 -4.12
CA ALA A 88 -3.62 10.70 -2.92
C ALA A 88 -3.85 9.22 -3.26
N ILE A 89 -4.68 8.92 -4.28
CA ILE A 89 -4.93 7.54 -4.71
C ILE A 89 -3.67 6.93 -5.36
N GLU A 90 -2.93 7.69 -6.16
CA GLU A 90 -1.67 7.24 -6.77
C GLU A 90 -0.63 6.85 -5.71
N GLU A 91 -0.50 7.63 -4.64
CA GLU A 91 0.38 7.32 -3.51
C GLU A 91 0.01 6.00 -2.83
N VAL A 92 -1.29 5.78 -2.58
CA VAL A 92 -1.78 4.55 -1.96
C VAL A 92 -1.55 3.34 -2.87
N VAL A 93 -1.83 3.47 -4.17
CA VAL A 93 -1.57 2.41 -5.17
C VAL A 93 -0.09 2.03 -5.17
N LYS A 94 0.81 3.01 -5.20
CA LYS A 94 2.26 2.78 -5.18
C LYS A 94 2.69 2.05 -3.91
N SER A 95 2.19 2.48 -2.74
CA SER A 95 2.49 1.84 -1.46
C SER A 95 2.04 0.37 -1.43
N HIS A 96 0.84 0.06 -1.93
CA HIS A 96 0.36 -1.32 -2.03
C HIS A 96 1.15 -2.16 -3.04
N GLN A 97 1.61 -1.59 -4.15
CA GLN A 97 2.48 -2.28 -5.11
C GLN A 97 3.85 -2.62 -4.51
N GLU A 98 4.46 -1.69 -3.78
CA GLU A 98 5.73 -1.90 -3.07
C GLU A 98 5.57 -2.99 -2.00
N ARG A 99 4.49 -2.92 -1.20
CA ARG A 99 4.16 -3.95 -0.20
C ARG A 99 3.98 -5.32 -0.84
N LEU A 100 3.23 -5.42 -1.93
CA LEU A 100 2.98 -6.67 -2.64
C LEU A 100 4.28 -7.29 -3.17
N LEU A 101 5.16 -6.47 -3.75
CA LEU A 101 6.47 -6.92 -4.23
C LEU A 101 7.31 -7.48 -3.09
N LEU A 102 7.33 -6.81 -1.94
CA LEU A 102 8.10 -7.25 -0.78
C LEU A 102 7.54 -8.58 -0.22
N LEU A 103 6.21 -8.69 -0.06
CA LEU A 103 5.55 -9.93 0.37
C LEU A 103 5.86 -11.11 -0.56
N GLN A 104 5.82 -10.89 -1.88
CA GLN A 104 6.14 -11.91 -2.88
C GLN A 104 7.60 -12.37 -2.78
N LYS A 105 8.55 -11.43 -2.66
CA LYS A 105 9.96 -11.76 -2.46
C LYS A 105 10.20 -12.54 -1.17
N THR A 106 9.56 -12.12 -0.08
CA THR A 106 9.64 -12.84 1.20
C THR A 106 9.07 -14.25 1.07
N ARG A 107 7.91 -14.42 0.43
CA ARG A 107 7.31 -15.73 0.17
C ARG A 107 8.25 -16.65 -0.63
N GLU A 108 8.89 -16.13 -1.67
CA GLU A 108 9.90 -16.89 -2.43
C GLU A 108 11.11 -17.26 -1.58
N ALA A 109 11.62 -16.32 -0.79
CA ALA A 109 12.74 -16.52 0.11
C ALA A 109 12.42 -17.49 1.26
N LEU A 110 11.15 -17.78 1.55
CA LEU A 110 10.75 -18.75 2.58
C LEU A 110 10.45 -20.15 2.05
N LYS A 111 10.50 -20.38 0.73
CA LYS A 111 10.29 -21.73 0.14
C LYS A 111 11.25 -22.80 0.65
N TRP A 112 12.43 -22.42 1.14
CA TRP A 112 13.37 -23.38 1.73
C TRP A 112 12.88 -23.88 3.11
N LEU A 113 12.02 -23.12 3.81
CA LEU A 113 11.46 -23.58 5.08
C LEU A 113 10.58 -24.82 4.89
N ASP A 114 9.97 -24.99 3.71
CA ASP A 114 9.20 -26.19 3.35
C ASP A 114 10.09 -27.46 3.43
N GLN A 115 11.42 -27.30 3.33
CA GLN A 115 12.39 -28.40 3.44
C GLN A 115 12.75 -28.76 4.88
N LEU A 116 12.51 -27.85 5.85
CA LEU A 116 12.75 -28.14 7.26
C LEU A 116 11.69 -29.11 7.83
N GLY A 117 10.53 -29.22 7.17
CA GLY A 117 9.42 -30.06 7.62
C GLY A 117 8.92 -29.71 9.02
N ASP A 118 7.97 -30.49 9.53
CA ASP A 118 7.57 -30.45 10.94
C ASP A 118 8.65 -31.15 11.77
N THR A 119 9.69 -30.41 12.12
CA THR A 119 10.67 -30.88 13.10
C THR A 119 10.04 -30.79 14.49
N GLU A 120 9.68 -31.94 15.07
CA GLU A 120 9.12 -32.01 16.43
C GLU A 120 10.03 -31.28 17.44
N GLY A 121 9.43 -30.40 18.26
CA GLY A 121 10.14 -29.59 19.27
C GLY A 121 10.71 -28.25 18.78
N LEU A 122 10.52 -27.91 17.49
CA LEU A 122 10.96 -26.63 16.93
C LEU A 122 9.83 -25.58 17.01
N LYS A 123 10.10 -24.45 17.67
CA LYS A 123 9.23 -23.26 17.63
C LYS A 123 9.83 -22.18 16.75
N TYR A 124 8.97 -21.47 16.03
CA TYR A 124 9.36 -20.38 15.13
C TYR A 124 8.91 -19.05 15.73
N LEU A 125 9.88 -18.21 16.09
CA LEU A 125 9.65 -16.83 16.53
C LEU A 125 9.96 -15.90 15.36
N VAL A 126 8.93 -15.32 14.76
CA VAL A 126 9.06 -14.48 13.56
C VAL A 126 8.90 -13.02 13.95
N VAL A 127 9.93 -12.23 13.65
CA VAL A 127 9.87 -10.77 13.71
C VAL A 127 9.26 -10.27 12.42
N GLU A 128 8.13 -9.60 12.53
CA GLU A 128 7.39 -9.04 11.40
C GLU A 128 7.43 -7.51 11.45
N ASN A 129 7.52 -6.89 10.28
CA ASN A 129 7.38 -5.46 10.09
C ASN A 129 6.20 -5.21 9.14
N ASP A 130 5.14 -4.57 9.66
CA ASP A 130 3.89 -4.33 8.93
C ASP A 130 3.31 -5.63 8.28
N GLY A 131 3.46 -6.74 9.02
CA GLY A 131 3.02 -8.10 8.63
C GLY A 131 3.95 -8.83 7.65
N ILE A 132 5.16 -8.32 7.43
CA ILE A 132 6.16 -8.93 6.56
C ILE A 132 7.28 -9.51 7.44
N PRO A 133 7.55 -10.83 7.38
CA PRO A 133 8.66 -11.45 8.08
C PRO A 133 10.01 -10.83 7.68
N GLU A 134 10.76 -10.33 8.67
CA GLU A 134 12.15 -9.84 8.50
C GLU A 134 13.18 -10.77 9.12
N ARG A 135 12.80 -11.51 10.17
CA ARG A 135 13.70 -12.43 10.87
C ARG A 135 12.95 -13.61 11.45
N ILE A 136 13.51 -14.80 11.33
CA ILE A 136 12.96 -16.02 11.91
C ILE A 136 13.98 -16.57 12.89
N LEU A 137 13.55 -16.77 14.13
CA LEU A 137 14.33 -17.34 15.21
C LEU A 137 13.83 -18.76 15.46
N PHE A 138 14.73 -19.72 15.34
CA PHE A 138 14.45 -21.11 15.68
C PHE A 138 14.74 -21.33 17.16
N LYS A 139 13.72 -21.78 17.91
CA LYS A 139 13.86 -22.11 19.32
C LYS A 139 13.58 -23.59 19.52
N ILE A 140 14.59 -24.32 19.96
CA ILE A 140 14.45 -25.71 20.40
C ILE A 140 13.76 -25.67 21.77
N SER A 141 12.64 -26.38 21.90
CA SER A 141 11.88 -26.53 23.14
C SER A 141 12.15 -27.89 23.79
#